data_AF-A0A3B0MZC4-F1
#
_entry.id   AF-A0A3B0MZC4-F1
#
_cell.length_a   1.000
_cell.length_b   1.000
_cell.length_c   1.000
_cell.angle_alpha   90.00
_cell.angle_beta   90.00
_cell.angle_gamma   90.00
#
_symmetry.space_group_name_H-M   'P 1'
#
loop_
_entity.id
_entity.type
_entity.pdbx_description
1 polymer ?
#
loop_
_entity_poly.entity_id
_entity_poly.type
_entity_poly.pdbx_seq_one_letter_code
_entity_poly.pdbx_strand_id
1 'polypeptide(L)'
;MRALVGNASAYDAREIVSDRRDEHEEATSKRPPDWLGTATEEALAFPYADLWGFPDKFYRKPPTKAGEITGLAASPGVIEAKARVITSMDQFNSVEKGEVLVCKMTNPAWVVLFTQIAGLVTDAGGTTSHSAVVSREFGLPAVVGTSVATKDIKTGDTVRVNGTSGIVEILT
;
A
#
# COMPACT_ATOMS: atom_id res chain seq x y z
N MET A 1 19.06 15.09 21.89
CA MET A 1 17.83 15.91 21.63
C MET A 1 17.77 17.20 22.45
N ARG A 2 18.07 17.21 23.76
CA ARG A 2 17.98 18.44 24.60
C ARG A 2 18.94 19.60 24.23
N ALA A 3 20.08 19.33 23.60
CA ALA A 3 21.07 20.37 23.25
C ALA A 3 20.62 21.33 22.12
N LEU A 4 19.80 20.86 21.18
CA LEU A 4 19.38 21.65 20.01
C LEU A 4 18.25 22.64 20.31
N VAL A 5 17.51 22.43 21.40
CA VAL A 5 16.31 23.23 21.74
C VAL A 5 16.68 24.59 22.33
N GLY A 6 17.87 24.73 22.94
CA GLY A 6 18.30 25.96 23.63
C GLY A 6 19.37 26.78 22.92
N ASN A 7 20.16 26.18 22.01
CA ASN A 7 21.18 26.89 21.24
C ASN A 7 21.54 26.11 19.97
N ALA A 8 20.98 26.51 18.83
CA ALA A 8 21.25 25.89 17.53
C ALA A 8 22.72 26.00 17.07
N SER A 9 23.50 26.91 17.66
CA SER A 9 24.94 27.07 17.39
C SER A 9 25.83 26.27 18.35
N ALA A 10 25.27 25.62 19.37
CA ALA A 10 26.04 24.80 20.31
C ALA A 10 26.54 23.47 19.72
N TYR A 11 26.10 23.12 18.50
CA TYR A 11 26.40 21.85 17.86
C TYR A 11 26.41 22.00 16.34
N ASP A 12 27.53 21.71 15.68
CA ASP A 12 27.58 21.65 14.21
C ASP A 12 26.93 20.34 13.74
N ALA A 13 25.63 20.42 13.45
CA ALA A 13 24.83 19.27 13.04
C ALA A 13 24.94 18.96 11.54
N ARG A 14 25.71 19.71 10.74
CA ARG A 14 25.68 19.60 9.27
C ARG A 14 26.09 18.22 8.79
N GLU A 15 27.13 17.65 9.40
CA GLU A 15 27.60 16.29 9.10
C GLU A 15 26.53 15.26 9.45
N ILE A 16 25.96 15.33 10.66
CA ILE A 16 24.83 14.45 11.04
C ILE A 16 23.64 14.60 10.08
N VAL A 17 23.29 15.81 9.68
CA VAL A 17 22.18 16.02 8.75
C VAL A 17 22.49 15.40 7.39
N SER A 18 23.74 15.47 6.92
CA SER A 18 24.18 14.80 5.70
C SER A 18 24.04 13.29 5.83
N ASP A 19 24.64 12.69 6.86
CA ASP A 19 24.59 11.25 7.10
C ASP A 19 23.14 10.74 7.19
N ARG A 20 22.26 11.51 7.87
CA ARG A 20 20.85 11.14 8.01
C ARG A 20 20.05 11.27 6.72
N ARG A 21 20.45 12.14 5.79
CA ARG A 21 19.85 12.20 4.46
C ARG A 21 20.26 10.97 3.64
N ASP A 22 21.54 10.62 3.66
CA ASP A 22 22.05 9.45 2.96
C ASP A 22 21.42 8.15 3.51
N GLU A 23 21.36 7.99 4.83
CA GLU A 23 20.67 6.87 5.49
C GLU A 23 19.18 6.81 5.11
N HIS A 24 18.51 7.97 5.03
CA HIS A 24 17.10 8.04 4.64
C HIS A 24 16.89 7.60 3.20
N GLU A 25 17.74 8.07 2.28
CA GLU A 25 17.73 7.66 0.88
C GLU A 25 17.95 6.15 0.75
N GLU A 26 18.95 5.59 1.43
CA GLU A 26 19.20 4.15 1.44
C GLU A 26 18.00 3.37 2.00
N ALA A 27 17.37 3.86 3.07
CA ALA A 27 16.23 3.22 3.70
C ALA A 27 15.00 3.14 2.78
N THR A 28 14.85 4.04 1.80
CA THR A 28 13.73 3.97 0.84
C THR A 28 13.76 2.71 -0.02
N SER A 29 14.95 2.13 -0.25
CA SER A 29 15.13 0.88 -0.99
C SER A 29 14.81 -0.37 -0.16
N LYS A 30 14.73 -0.25 1.17
CA LYS A 30 14.53 -1.37 2.08
C LYS A 30 13.04 -1.67 2.23
N ARG A 31 12.68 -2.96 2.09
CA ARG A 31 11.33 -3.45 2.37
C ARG A 31 11.32 -4.19 3.71
N PRO A 32 10.70 -3.62 4.75
CA PRO A 32 10.55 -4.36 6.00
C PRO A 32 9.61 -5.55 5.80
N PRO A 33 9.76 -6.63 6.57
CA PRO A 33 8.74 -7.66 6.64
C PRO A 33 7.43 -7.06 7.18
N ASP A 34 6.32 -7.71 6.86
CA ASP A 34 4.98 -7.29 7.31
C ASP A 34 4.86 -7.24 8.84
N TRP A 35 5.62 -8.10 9.55
CA TRP A 35 5.65 -8.16 11.01
C TRP A 35 7.07 -8.38 11.52
N LEU A 36 7.43 -7.73 12.62
CA LEU A 36 8.70 -7.91 13.32
C LEU A 36 8.45 -8.52 14.71
N GLY A 37 9.18 -9.60 15.01
CA GLY A 37 9.03 -10.35 16.27
C GLY A 37 7.97 -11.43 16.20
N THR A 38 7.58 -11.96 17.37
CA THR A 38 6.57 -13.02 17.50
C THR A 38 5.17 -12.40 17.53
N ALA A 39 4.26 -12.86 16.68
CA ALA A 39 2.85 -12.43 16.69
C ALA A 39 2.09 -13.18 17.81
N THR A 40 2.10 -12.64 19.02
CA THR A 40 1.33 -13.21 20.14
C THR A 40 -0.16 -12.91 19.99
N GLU A 41 -1.02 -13.70 20.65
CA GLU A 41 -2.47 -13.47 20.62
C GLU A 41 -2.83 -12.08 21.14
N GLU A 42 -2.15 -11.58 22.17
CA GLU A 42 -2.37 -10.24 22.73
C GLU A 42 -1.98 -9.14 21.75
N ALA A 43 -0.89 -9.33 21.01
CA ALA A 43 -0.44 -8.37 19.99
C ALA A 43 -1.43 -8.32 18.82
N LEU A 44 -1.98 -9.47 18.43
CA LEU A 44 -2.98 -9.57 17.36
C LEU A 44 -4.37 -9.10 17.79
N ALA A 45 -4.69 -9.17 19.08
CA ALA A 45 -5.94 -8.68 19.64
C ALA A 45 -6.01 -7.14 19.72
N PHE A 46 -4.93 -6.42 19.42
CA PHE A 46 -4.93 -4.97 19.42
C PHE A 46 -5.87 -4.42 18.32
N PRO A 47 -6.93 -3.66 18.66
CA PRO A 47 -7.98 -3.31 17.69
C PRO A 47 -7.50 -2.56 16.44
N TYR A 48 -6.44 -1.76 16.56
CA TYR A 48 -5.91 -1.00 15.42
C TYR A 48 -5.03 -1.85 14.49
N ALA A 49 -4.73 -3.10 14.83
CA ALA A 49 -3.99 -4.02 13.95
C ALA A 49 -4.77 -4.29 12.65
N ASP A 50 -6.10 -4.25 12.71
CA ASP A 50 -6.97 -4.43 11.54
C ASP A 50 -6.83 -3.31 10.49
N LEU A 51 -6.48 -2.08 10.91
CA LEU A 51 -6.15 -1.00 9.94
C LEU A 51 -4.98 -1.39 9.02
N TRP A 52 -4.10 -2.27 9.50
CA TRP A 52 -2.94 -2.78 8.77
C TRP A 52 -3.17 -4.17 8.17
N GLY A 53 -4.36 -4.75 8.36
CA GLY A 53 -4.77 -6.04 7.83
C GLY A 53 -4.41 -7.23 8.70
N PHE A 54 -4.09 -7.01 9.98
CA PHE A 54 -3.81 -8.11 10.92
C PHE A 54 -5.03 -8.38 11.79
N PRO A 55 -5.32 -9.66 12.09
CA PRO A 55 -4.50 -10.84 11.78
C PRO A 55 -4.75 -11.45 10.39
N ASP A 56 -5.74 -10.99 9.64
CA ASP A 56 -6.21 -11.62 8.40
C ASP A 56 -5.11 -11.87 7.36
N LYS A 57 -4.11 -10.97 7.25
CA LYS A 57 -2.94 -11.16 6.39
C LYS A 57 -2.15 -12.42 6.69
N PHE A 58 -2.10 -12.87 7.94
CA PHE A 58 -1.43 -14.13 8.30
C PHE A 58 -2.21 -15.37 7.83
N TYR A 59 -3.54 -15.23 7.68
CA TYR A 59 -4.43 -16.34 7.32
C TYR A 59 -4.88 -16.31 5.85
N ARG A 60 -4.43 -15.32 5.07
CA ARG A 60 -4.73 -15.25 3.64
C ARG A 60 -4.18 -16.50 2.94
N LYS A 61 -4.95 -17.03 1.99
CA LYS A 61 -4.49 -18.15 1.18
C LYS A 61 -3.33 -17.70 0.29
N PRO A 62 -2.28 -18.52 0.11
CA PRO A 62 -1.26 -18.23 -0.88
C PRO A 62 -1.86 -18.27 -2.29
N PRO A 63 -1.24 -17.58 -3.26
CA PRO A 63 -1.66 -17.65 -4.64
C PRO A 63 -1.58 -19.09 -5.17
N THR A 64 -2.59 -19.50 -5.93
CA THR A 64 -2.73 -20.87 -6.45
C THR A 64 -2.14 -21.04 -7.85
N LYS A 65 -1.88 -19.94 -8.56
CA LYS A 65 -1.42 -19.91 -9.95
C LYS A 65 -0.36 -18.82 -10.15
N ALA A 66 0.45 -18.98 -11.20
CA ALA A 66 1.37 -17.93 -11.62
C ALA A 66 0.60 -16.69 -12.08
N GLY A 67 1.06 -15.49 -11.69
CA GLY A 67 0.39 -14.23 -12.00
C GLY A 67 -0.79 -13.89 -11.08
N GLU A 68 -1.10 -14.75 -10.10
CA GLU A 68 -2.10 -14.47 -9.06
C GLU A 68 -1.43 -13.81 -7.85
N ILE A 69 -2.05 -12.76 -7.32
CA ILE A 69 -1.64 -12.04 -6.11
C ILE A 69 -2.82 -12.07 -5.14
N THR A 70 -2.58 -12.49 -3.90
CA THR A 70 -3.60 -12.56 -2.86
C THR A 70 -3.47 -11.40 -1.88
N GLY A 71 -4.60 -10.81 -1.52
CA GLY A 71 -4.72 -9.75 -0.53
C GLY A 71 -5.99 -9.92 0.29
N LEU A 72 -6.47 -8.82 0.84
CA LEU A 72 -7.70 -8.75 1.60
C LEU A 72 -8.81 -8.13 0.75
N ALA A 73 -9.99 -8.75 0.77
CA ALA A 73 -11.19 -8.24 0.12
C ALA A 73 -11.61 -6.93 0.77
N ALA A 74 -11.40 -5.81 0.08
CA ALA A 74 -11.64 -4.48 0.64
C ALA A 74 -12.98 -3.92 0.17
N SER A 75 -13.21 -3.87 -1.14
CA SER A 75 -14.44 -3.31 -1.70
C SER A 75 -14.94 -4.23 -2.83
N PRO A 76 -16.20 -4.68 -2.79
CA PRO A 76 -16.70 -5.73 -3.67
C PRO A 76 -16.75 -5.29 -5.14
N GLY A 77 -16.76 -6.29 -6.02
CA GLY A 77 -16.84 -6.09 -7.47
C GLY A 77 -15.64 -6.68 -8.21
N VAL A 78 -15.73 -6.72 -9.54
CA VAL A 78 -14.69 -7.24 -10.42
C VAL A 78 -14.46 -6.26 -11.56
N ILE A 79 -13.19 -5.94 -11.82
CA ILE A 79 -12.80 -5.07 -12.93
C ILE A 79 -11.56 -5.62 -13.63
N GLU A 80 -11.49 -5.41 -14.94
CA GLU A 80 -10.29 -5.63 -15.75
C GLU A 80 -9.88 -4.31 -16.38
N ALA A 81 -8.64 -3.89 -16.15
CA ALA A 81 -8.11 -2.67 -16.73
C ALA A 81 -6.58 -2.68 -16.75
N LYS A 82 -6.00 -1.65 -17.38
CA LYS A 82 -4.57 -1.39 -17.30
C LYS A 82 -4.18 -0.96 -15.90
N ALA A 83 -3.11 -1.55 -15.38
CA ALA A 83 -2.53 -1.18 -14.11
C ALA A 83 -1.67 0.07 -14.25
N ARG A 84 -1.79 0.96 -13.27
CA ARG A 84 -0.92 2.12 -13.08
C ARG A 84 -0.25 2.03 -11.73
N VAL A 85 1.04 1.72 -11.74
CA VAL A 85 1.83 1.63 -10.52
C VAL A 85 2.44 2.99 -10.21
N ILE A 86 2.08 3.58 -9.07
CA ILE A 86 2.69 4.83 -8.58
C ILE A 86 3.11 4.72 -7.11
N THR A 87 4.19 5.42 -6.77
CA THR A 87 4.86 5.37 -5.46
C THR A 87 4.89 6.71 -4.74
N SER A 88 4.72 7.83 -5.47
CA SER A 88 4.66 9.18 -4.91
C SER A 88 3.57 10.04 -5.53
N MET A 89 3.26 11.16 -4.89
CA MET A 89 2.28 12.15 -5.37
C MET A 89 2.72 12.85 -6.65
N ASP A 90 4.03 12.96 -6.91
CA ASP A 90 4.58 13.55 -8.13
C ASP A 90 4.14 12.80 -9.41
N GLN A 91 3.71 11.55 -9.25
CA GLN A 91 3.27 10.69 -10.33
C GLN A 91 1.74 10.74 -10.57
N PHE A 92 0.98 11.54 -9.82
CA PHE A 92 -0.48 11.60 -9.95
C PHE A 92 -0.94 11.95 -11.36
N ASN A 93 -0.22 12.82 -12.06
CA ASN A 93 -0.53 13.22 -13.43
C ASN A 93 -0.35 12.09 -14.46
N SER A 94 0.27 10.97 -14.08
CA SER A 94 0.43 9.80 -14.97
C SER A 94 -0.75 8.83 -14.92
N VAL A 95 -1.70 9.03 -14.00
CA VAL A 95 -2.87 8.17 -13.85
C VAL A 95 -3.90 8.51 -14.92
N GLU A 96 -4.26 7.53 -15.72
CA GLU A 96 -5.25 7.68 -16.76
C GLU A 96 -6.63 7.18 -16.31
N LYS A 97 -7.67 7.74 -16.93
CA LYS A 97 -9.05 7.41 -16.57
C LYS A 97 -9.35 5.94 -16.89
N GLY A 98 -9.94 5.24 -15.93
CA GLY A 98 -10.35 3.85 -16.06
C GLY A 98 -9.25 2.83 -15.72
N GLU A 99 -8.06 3.27 -15.32
CA GLU A 99 -6.98 2.36 -14.90
C GLU A 99 -7.23 1.79 -13.49
N VAL A 100 -6.56 0.67 -13.19
CA VAL A 100 -6.42 0.14 -11.83
C VAL A 100 -5.21 0.79 -11.20
N LEU A 101 -5.44 1.51 -10.10
CA LEU A 101 -4.36 2.13 -9.34
C LEU A 101 -3.67 1.09 -8.47
N VAL A 102 -2.36 0.96 -8.61
CA VAL A 102 -1.52 0.08 -7.79
C VAL A 102 -0.52 0.94 -7.02
N CYS A 103 -0.54 0.88 -5.69
CA CYS A 103 0.38 1.68 -4.86
C CYS A 103 0.71 1.00 -3.53
N LYS A 104 1.70 1.52 -2.81
CA LYS A 104 2.06 0.94 -1.51
C LYS A 104 0.96 1.17 -0.48
N MET A 105 0.45 2.39 -0.41
CA MET A 105 -0.59 2.83 0.52
C MET A 105 -1.18 4.15 0.03
N THR A 106 -2.46 4.38 0.31
CA THR A 106 -3.11 5.67 0.06
C THR A 106 -3.14 6.51 1.35
N ASN A 107 -3.16 7.83 1.21
CA ASN A 107 -3.51 8.76 2.28
C ASN A 107 -4.62 9.72 1.77
N PRO A 108 -5.17 10.62 2.60
CA PRO A 108 -6.26 11.51 2.18
C PRO A 108 -5.98 12.35 0.92
N ALA A 109 -4.72 12.67 0.62
CA ALA A 109 -4.36 13.40 -0.59
C ALA A 109 -4.62 12.60 -1.88
N TRP A 110 -4.71 11.27 -1.80
CA TRP A 110 -4.93 10.39 -2.96
C TRP A 110 -6.39 10.35 -3.42
N VAL A 111 -7.33 10.88 -2.63
CA VAL A 111 -8.77 10.87 -2.95
C VAL A 111 -9.07 11.52 -4.30
N VAL A 112 -8.25 12.48 -4.74
CA VAL A 112 -8.39 13.11 -6.07
C VAL A 112 -8.37 12.09 -7.21
N LEU A 113 -7.59 11.00 -7.08
CA LEU A 113 -7.46 9.95 -8.08
C LEU A 113 -8.66 8.99 -8.10
N PHE A 114 -9.41 8.88 -7.00
CA PHE A 114 -10.52 7.91 -6.87
C PHE A 114 -11.67 8.22 -7.84
N THR A 115 -11.76 9.46 -8.31
CA THR A 115 -12.73 9.87 -9.35
C THR A 115 -12.33 9.42 -10.76
N GLN A 116 -11.07 9.04 -10.97
CA GLN A 116 -10.52 8.71 -12.29
C GLN A 116 -10.34 7.21 -12.50
N ILE A 117 -10.01 6.47 -11.45
CA ILE A 117 -9.63 5.05 -11.51
C ILE A 117 -10.87 4.15 -11.55
N ALA A 118 -10.70 2.91 -12.05
CA ALA A 118 -11.75 1.90 -12.06
C ALA A 118 -11.58 0.82 -10.97
N GLY A 119 -10.42 0.78 -10.30
CA GLY A 119 -10.14 -0.15 -9.21
C GLY A 119 -8.88 0.22 -8.44
N LEU A 120 -8.70 -0.38 -7.27
CA LEU A 120 -7.57 -0.09 -6.37
C LEU A 120 -6.89 -1.39 -5.89
N VAL A 121 -5.57 -1.40 -5.93
CA VAL A 121 -4.73 -2.43 -5.32
C VAL A 121 -3.67 -1.77 -4.44
N THR A 122 -3.57 -2.20 -3.19
CA THR A 122 -2.53 -1.70 -2.27
C THR A 122 -1.71 -2.80 -1.62
N ASP A 123 -0.43 -2.51 -1.35
CA ASP A 123 0.45 -3.41 -0.58
C ASP A 123 0.12 -3.38 0.92
N ALA A 124 -0.20 -2.20 1.45
CA ALA A 124 -0.54 -1.98 2.85
C ALA A 124 -2.04 -1.73 3.05
N GLY A 125 -2.48 -1.83 4.31
CA GLY A 125 -3.87 -1.63 4.71
C GLY A 125 -4.61 -2.94 4.99
N GLY A 126 -5.67 -2.83 5.80
CA GLY A 126 -6.67 -3.88 6.03
C GLY A 126 -8.08 -3.47 5.65
N THR A 127 -9.06 -4.29 6.01
CA THR A 127 -10.45 -4.15 5.55
C THR A 127 -11.15 -2.91 6.11
N THR A 128 -10.61 -2.30 7.17
CA THR A 128 -11.08 -1.03 7.76
C THR A 128 -10.14 0.15 7.50
N SER A 129 -9.10 -0.05 6.68
CA SER A 129 -8.15 1.01 6.32
C SER A 129 -8.79 2.12 5.48
N HIS A 130 -8.14 3.29 5.44
CA HIS A 130 -8.51 4.40 4.55
C HIS A 130 -8.75 3.93 3.11
N SER A 131 -7.83 3.16 2.52
CA SER A 131 -7.97 2.61 1.16
C SER A 131 -9.24 1.78 0.99
N ALA A 132 -9.59 0.97 1.99
CA ALA A 132 -10.78 0.12 1.93
C ALA A 132 -12.08 0.92 2.06
N VAL A 133 -12.15 1.85 3.03
CA VAL A 133 -13.33 2.68 3.29
C VAL A 133 -13.63 3.58 2.08
N VAL A 134 -12.64 4.33 1.61
CA VAL A 134 -12.83 5.25 0.48
C VAL A 134 -13.16 4.46 -0.80
N SER A 135 -12.59 3.27 -1.02
CA SER A 135 -12.96 2.47 -2.19
C SER A 135 -14.43 2.06 -2.19
N ARG A 136 -15.00 1.73 -1.02
CA ARG A 136 -16.43 1.40 -0.88
C ARG A 136 -17.31 2.61 -1.14
N GLU A 137 -16.93 3.78 -0.62
CA GLU A 137 -17.66 5.03 -0.83
C GLU A 137 -17.77 5.42 -2.31
N PHE A 138 -16.71 5.14 -3.08
CA PHE A 138 -16.67 5.41 -4.52
C PHE A 138 -17.16 4.23 -5.39
N GLY A 139 -17.53 3.10 -4.78
CA GLY A 139 -17.98 1.91 -5.51
C GLY A 139 -16.87 1.24 -6.35
N LEU A 140 -15.60 1.41 -5.97
CA LEU A 140 -14.45 0.86 -6.67
C LEU A 140 -14.13 -0.55 -6.15
N PRO A 141 -14.00 -1.57 -7.01
CA PRO A 141 -13.43 -2.86 -6.62
C PRO A 141 -12.02 -2.68 -6.07
N ALA A 142 -11.75 -3.22 -4.87
CA ALA A 142 -10.47 -3.02 -4.22
C ALA A 142 -9.94 -4.26 -3.49
N VAL A 143 -8.64 -4.47 -3.62
CA VAL A 143 -7.86 -5.47 -2.87
C VAL A 143 -6.73 -4.75 -2.14
N VAL A 144 -6.70 -4.87 -0.82
CA VAL A 144 -5.69 -4.19 0.02
C VAL A 144 -4.78 -5.20 0.70
N GLY A 145 -3.66 -4.72 1.24
CA GLY A 145 -2.81 -5.57 2.04
C GLY A 145 -2.17 -6.72 1.28
N THR A 146 -1.93 -6.57 -0.03
CA THR A 146 -1.27 -7.59 -0.87
C THR A 146 0.19 -7.81 -0.50
N SER A 147 0.83 -6.81 0.10
CA SER A 147 2.25 -6.80 0.47
C SER A 147 3.25 -7.12 -0.64
N VAL A 148 2.84 -7.29 -1.90
CA VAL A 148 3.74 -7.54 -3.04
C VAL A 148 3.27 -6.94 -4.36
N ALA A 149 2.04 -6.42 -4.48
CA ALA A 149 1.47 -6.00 -5.76
C ALA A 149 2.31 -4.94 -6.49
N THR A 150 2.84 -3.94 -5.79
CA THR A 150 3.69 -2.90 -6.44
C THR A 150 5.00 -3.44 -7.01
N LYS A 151 5.45 -4.61 -6.53
CA LYS A 151 6.65 -5.29 -7.03
C LYS A 151 6.32 -6.13 -8.26
N ASP A 152 5.23 -6.87 -8.20
CA ASP A 152 4.92 -7.92 -9.17
C ASP A 152 4.14 -7.38 -10.37
N ILE A 153 3.29 -6.37 -10.17
CA ILE A 153 2.56 -5.68 -11.24
C ILE A 153 3.41 -4.53 -11.78
N LYS A 154 3.42 -4.36 -13.10
CA LYS A 154 4.03 -3.22 -13.81
C LYS A 154 2.98 -2.31 -14.43
N THR A 155 3.31 -1.03 -14.54
CA THR A 155 2.47 -0.08 -15.26
C THR A 155 2.28 -0.54 -16.70
N GLY A 156 1.03 -0.59 -17.17
CA GLY A 156 0.66 -1.09 -18.50
C GLY A 156 0.27 -2.57 -18.54
N ASP A 157 0.48 -3.34 -17.46
CA ASP A 157 -0.07 -4.70 -17.35
C ASP A 157 -1.59 -4.64 -17.36
N THR A 158 -2.24 -5.62 -18.00
CA THR A 158 -3.69 -5.79 -17.85
C THR A 158 -3.93 -6.63 -16.60
N VAL A 159 -4.73 -6.14 -15.65
CA VAL A 159 -5.00 -6.86 -14.40
C VAL A 159 -6.49 -7.03 -14.19
N ARG A 160 -6.89 -8.20 -13.67
CA ARG A 160 -8.22 -8.42 -13.11
C ARG A 160 -8.15 -8.23 -11.60
N VAL A 161 -8.94 -7.32 -11.06
CA VAL A 161 -9.10 -7.11 -9.62
C VAL A 161 -10.45 -7.64 -9.20
N ASN A 162 -10.47 -8.65 -8.31
CA ASN A 162 -11.67 -9.15 -7.67
C ASN A 162 -11.66 -8.74 -6.19
N GLY A 163 -12.32 -7.63 -5.90
CA GLY A 163 -12.38 -7.08 -4.55
C GLY A 163 -13.32 -7.84 -3.60
N THR A 164 -14.10 -8.79 -4.12
CA THR A 164 -14.91 -9.72 -3.30
C THR A 164 -14.09 -10.91 -2.80
N SER A 165 -13.24 -11.50 -3.66
CA SER A 165 -12.39 -12.63 -3.28
C SER A 165 -11.04 -12.22 -2.70
N GLY A 166 -10.62 -10.96 -2.87
CA GLY A 166 -9.29 -10.50 -2.45
C GLY A 166 -8.17 -10.97 -3.39
N ILE A 167 -8.48 -11.19 -4.67
CA ILE A 167 -7.55 -11.74 -5.66
C ILE A 167 -7.30 -10.71 -6.76
N VAL A 168 -6.03 -10.58 -7.15
CA VAL A 168 -5.61 -9.83 -8.33
C VAL A 168 -4.89 -10.78 -9.28
N GLU A 169 -5.26 -10.79 -10.55
CA GLU A 169 -4.64 -11.62 -11.59
C GLU A 169 -3.99 -10.72 -12.65
N ILE A 170 -2.73 -10.99 -13.00
CA ILE A 170 -2.07 -10.38 -14.15
C ILE A 170 -2.46 -11.17 -15.40
N LEU A 171 -3.19 -10.51 -16.30
CA LEU A 171 -3.67 -11.10 -17.55
C LEU A 171 -2.58 -10.96 -18.62
N THR A 172 -2.24 -12.09 -19.25
CA THR A 172 -1.28 -12.16 -20.37
C THR A 172 -1.96 -11.98 -21.71
#